data_AF-A0A7N0UZ95-F1
#
_entry.id   AF-A0A7N0UZ95-F1
#
_cell.length_a   1.000
_cell.length_b   1.000
_cell.length_c   1.000
_cell.angle_alpha   90.00
_cell.angle_beta   90.00
_cell.angle_gamma   90.00
#
_symmetry.space_group_name_H-M   'P 1'
#
loop_
_entity.id
_entity.type
_entity.pdbx_description
1 polymer ?
#
loop_
_entity_poly.entity_id
_entity_poly.type
_entity_poly.pdbx_seq_one_letter_code
_entity_poly.pdbx_strand_id
1 'polypeptide(L)'
;MTMMLRRIRNGVLPVSPSKTISAEKSPSYPSGLISKLIRPGSAAVSEGHHVQETDPISPGFRFARKSAMSSSAASLEPSGRFATEPAVDNESLFDDLKRRFLRFKRNNYLKESERYQALARTQNPKFMVVACVDSRVCPSNILGFQPGEAFMVRNMANLVPPPEQGPSETLAALEYAIKTLGIENILVVGHSCCAGIKTLMSMEDSPNLSSFVEKWVVTGKSARLSSKSSASHLPFNRQCKYCEKESVSHSMRNLTMYPWIAERVEDERLAIHGGYYDFVSCTFEKWTLAVGRGDGAGADPILIKDRQFWS
;
A
#
# COMPACT_ATOMS: atom_id res chain seq x y z
N MET A 1 22.45 -27.11 -75.87
CA MET A 1 23.76 -27.77 -76.02
C MET A 1 24.51 -27.70 -74.69
N THR A 2 25.17 -28.79 -74.33
CA THR A 2 26.35 -28.89 -73.44
C THR A 2 26.23 -28.44 -71.97
N MET A 3 26.74 -29.27 -71.06
CA MET A 3 26.82 -29.04 -69.62
C MET A 3 28.02 -28.16 -69.23
N MET A 4 27.99 -27.56 -68.03
CA MET A 4 29.01 -27.90 -67.03
C MET A 4 28.53 -27.69 -65.60
N LEU A 5 28.92 -28.61 -64.72
CA LEU A 5 28.57 -28.61 -63.29
C LEU A 5 29.75 -28.06 -62.46
N ARG A 6 29.46 -27.31 -61.40
CA ARG A 6 30.39 -27.13 -60.26
C ARG A 6 29.70 -27.51 -58.96
N ARG A 7 30.20 -28.59 -58.33
CA ARG A 7 29.85 -28.97 -56.96
C ARG A 7 30.56 -28.04 -55.97
N ILE A 8 29.85 -27.56 -54.96
CA ILE A 8 30.46 -27.15 -53.67
C ILE A 8 29.76 -27.95 -52.57
N ARG A 9 30.49 -28.27 -51.49
CA ARG A 9 30.11 -29.28 -50.48
C ARG A 9 29.12 -28.75 -49.46
N ASN A 10 28.29 -29.65 -48.93
CA ASN A 10 27.63 -29.47 -47.63
C ASN A 10 28.69 -29.28 -46.53
N GLY A 11 28.59 -28.22 -45.75
CA GLY A 11 29.40 -27.97 -44.56
C GLY A 11 28.57 -28.18 -43.30
N VAL A 12 28.66 -29.36 -42.69
CA VAL A 12 28.12 -29.59 -41.34
C VAL A 12 29.10 -28.97 -40.33
N LEU A 13 28.62 -28.04 -39.51
CA LEU A 13 29.42 -27.45 -38.43
C LEU A 13 29.51 -28.44 -37.25
N PRO A 14 30.69 -28.60 -36.62
CA PRO A 14 30.87 -29.54 -35.52
C PRO A 14 30.21 -29.02 -34.22
N VAL A 15 29.55 -29.92 -33.50
CA VAL A 15 29.02 -29.64 -32.15
C VAL A 15 30.14 -29.78 -31.13
N SER A 16 30.42 -28.69 -30.39
CA SER A 16 31.40 -28.69 -29.30
C SER A 16 30.92 -29.57 -28.13
N PRO A 17 31.79 -30.39 -27.52
CA PRO A 17 31.39 -31.26 -26.40
C PRO A 17 31.07 -30.44 -25.13
N SER A 18 30.01 -30.84 -24.44
CA SER A 18 29.54 -30.21 -23.21
C SER A 18 30.59 -30.28 -22.10
N LYS A 19 30.95 -29.14 -21.50
CA LYS A 19 31.67 -29.13 -20.22
C LYS A 19 30.69 -29.43 -19.08
N THR A 20 30.89 -30.54 -18.39
CA THR A 20 30.27 -30.80 -17.09
C THR A 20 30.70 -29.74 -16.09
N ILE A 21 29.76 -28.92 -15.63
CA ILE A 21 29.93 -28.06 -14.46
C ILE A 21 29.62 -28.93 -13.24
N SER A 22 30.63 -29.16 -12.40
CA SER A 22 30.47 -29.86 -11.12
C SER A 22 29.52 -29.10 -10.21
N ALA A 23 28.66 -29.81 -9.47
CA ALA A 23 27.76 -29.19 -8.51
C ALA A 23 28.56 -28.58 -7.34
N GLU A 24 28.66 -27.25 -7.31
CA GLU A 24 29.12 -26.54 -6.11
C GLU A 24 28.07 -26.69 -5.00
N LYS A 25 28.53 -27.02 -3.80
CA LYS A 25 27.63 -27.23 -2.66
C LYS A 25 27.06 -25.90 -2.20
N SER A 26 25.74 -25.79 -2.17
CA SER A 26 25.04 -24.70 -1.49
C SER A 26 25.50 -24.59 -0.04
N PRO A 27 25.85 -23.40 0.48
CA PRO A 27 26.24 -23.24 1.87
C PRO A 27 25.05 -23.53 2.79
N SER A 28 25.18 -24.59 3.59
CA SER A 28 24.20 -24.96 4.60
C SER A 28 24.19 -23.91 5.73
N TYR A 29 23.16 -23.07 5.78
CA TYR A 29 22.95 -22.17 6.91
C TYR A 29 22.66 -22.97 8.18
N PRO A 30 23.43 -22.81 9.28
CA PRO A 30 23.17 -23.50 10.53
C PRO A 30 21.89 -22.96 11.19
N SER A 31 20.92 -23.83 11.42
CA SER A 31 19.66 -23.52 12.08
C SER A 31 19.85 -23.28 13.59
N GLY A 32 20.12 -22.03 13.97
CA GLY A 32 19.90 -21.54 15.33
C GLY A 32 21.04 -20.71 15.91
N LEU A 33 20.90 -19.38 15.86
CA LEU A 33 21.67 -18.47 16.73
C LEU A 33 21.04 -17.08 16.97
N ILE A 34 19.70 -17.02 17.08
CA ILE A 34 18.99 -15.85 17.64
C ILE A 34 18.19 -16.29 18.88
N SER A 35 18.91 -16.66 19.93
CA SER A 35 18.34 -17.05 21.24
C SER A 35 19.28 -16.73 22.41
N LYS A 36 20.03 -15.62 22.32
CA LYS A 36 20.96 -15.13 23.35
C LYS A 36 20.91 -13.61 23.55
N LEU A 37 19.72 -13.11 23.86
CA LEU A 37 19.51 -11.92 24.69
C LEU A 37 18.31 -12.23 25.61
N ILE A 38 18.25 -11.60 26.80
CA ILE A 38 17.39 -11.96 27.93
C ILE A 38 17.79 -13.29 28.59
N ARG A 39 18.53 -13.18 29.71
CA ARG A 39 18.37 -14.06 30.89
C ARG A 39 17.98 -13.17 32.07
N PRO A 40 17.09 -13.61 32.97
CA PRO A 40 16.79 -12.85 34.18
C PRO A 40 17.95 -12.93 35.17
N GLY A 41 18.35 -11.78 35.72
CA GLY A 41 19.23 -11.66 36.89
C GLY A 41 18.42 -11.12 38.06
N SER A 42 18.61 -11.68 39.25
CA SER A 42 17.90 -11.29 40.47
C SER A 42 18.88 -10.82 41.55
N ALA A 43 18.32 -10.13 42.56
CA ALA A 43 18.89 -9.77 43.86
C ALA A 43 19.74 -8.48 44.01
N ALA A 44 19.29 -7.67 44.98
CA ALA A 44 20.05 -6.97 46.02
C ALA A 44 20.64 -5.55 45.78
N VAL A 45 19.86 -4.55 46.21
CA VAL A 45 20.19 -3.50 47.21
C VAL A 45 21.52 -2.75 47.13
N SER A 46 21.43 -1.44 46.91
CA SER A 46 22.13 -0.41 47.72
C SER A 46 21.32 0.89 47.76
N GLU A 47 21.69 1.83 48.65
CA GLU A 47 20.80 2.82 49.24
C GLU A 47 20.65 4.15 48.46
N GLY A 48 19.44 4.72 48.53
CA GLY A 48 19.22 6.12 48.93
C GLY A 48 19.59 7.28 47.98
N HIS A 49 18.59 8.11 47.65
CA HIS A 49 18.66 9.58 47.82
C HIS A 49 17.24 10.16 47.93
N HIS A 50 17.07 11.25 48.68
CA HIS A 50 15.77 11.88 48.96
C HIS A 50 15.73 13.30 48.38
N VAL A 51 14.70 13.60 47.58
CA VAL A 51 14.36 14.95 47.10
C VAL A 51 12.83 15.10 47.15
N GLN A 52 12.35 16.30 47.46
CA GLN A 52 10.96 16.59 47.85
C GLN A 52 10.10 17.09 46.68
N GLU A 53 8.80 16.80 46.73
CA GLU A 53 7.78 17.44 45.87
C GLU A 53 7.46 18.87 46.36
N THR A 54 7.17 19.78 45.43
CA THR A 54 6.62 21.12 45.75
C THR A 54 5.60 21.59 44.70
N ASP A 55 4.42 22.00 45.17
CA ASP A 55 3.38 22.69 44.38
C ASP A 55 3.62 24.21 44.31
N PRO A 56 3.15 24.87 43.24
CA PRO A 56 2.47 26.17 43.39
C PRO A 56 1.10 26.17 42.68
N ILE A 57 -0.02 26.35 43.40
CA ILE A 57 -0.62 27.65 43.78
C ILE A 57 -1.27 28.42 42.60
N SER A 58 -2.56 28.72 42.75
CA SER A 58 -3.34 29.64 41.90
C SER A 58 -3.62 30.96 42.61
N PRO A 59 -3.71 32.09 41.88
CA PRO A 59 -4.40 33.29 42.34
C PRO A 59 -5.60 33.67 41.45
N GLY A 60 -6.60 34.32 42.04
CA GLY A 60 -7.69 34.98 41.30
C GLY A 60 -8.05 36.31 41.96
N PHE A 61 -8.42 37.32 41.16
CA PHE A 61 -8.87 38.62 41.66
C PHE A 61 -10.01 39.21 40.81
N ARG A 62 -10.69 40.25 41.32
CA ARG A 62 -12.02 40.69 40.86
C ARG A 62 -12.02 41.99 40.03
N PHE A 63 -12.95 42.04 39.08
CA PHE A 63 -13.74 43.19 38.58
C PHE A 63 -13.22 44.64 38.71
N ALA A 64 -13.27 45.35 37.57
CA ALA A 64 -13.65 46.76 37.52
C ALA A 64 -14.50 47.06 36.25
N ARG A 65 -15.50 47.93 36.37
CA ARG A 65 -16.23 48.56 35.24
C ARG A 65 -15.84 50.03 35.15
N LYS A 66 -15.80 50.59 33.94
CA LYS A 66 -16.10 52.01 33.66
C LYS A 66 -16.41 52.22 32.18
N SER A 67 -17.09 53.32 31.86
CA SER A 67 -17.56 53.69 30.52
C SER A 67 -17.46 55.21 30.33
N ALA A 68 -17.16 55.67 29.11
CA ALA A 68 -17.50 57.01 28.60
C ALA A 68 -17.27 57.08 27.07
N MET A 69 -17.85 58.08 26.41
CA MET A 69 -17.67 58.42 24.98
C MET A 69 -16.62 59.56 24.87
N SER A 70 -16.14 60.07 23.73
CA SER A 70 -16.64 60.15 22.33
C SER A 70 -15.41 60.38 21.38
N SER A 71 -15.40 60.87 20.13
CA SER A 71 -16.40 61.50 19.23
C SER A 71 -15.97 61.45 17.73
N SER A 72 -16.94 61.76 16.85
CA SER A 72 -16.81 62.52 15.58
C SER A 72 -15.57 62.38 14.67
N ALA A 73 -15.74 61.73 13.51
CA ALA A 73 -15.74 62.38 12.17
C ALA A 73 -16.14 61.36 11.09
N ALA A 74 -16.59 61.81 9.91
CA ALA A 74 -17.05 60.93 8.81
C ALA A 74 -16.47 61.33 7.44
N SER A 75 -16.17 60.32 6.62
CA SER A 75 -15.82 60.42 5.19
C SER A 75 -16.39 59.20 4.45
N LEU A 76 -16.78 59.35 3.18
CA LEU A 76 -17.48 58.33 2.39
C LEU A 76 -16.56 57.50 1.49
N GLU A 77 -16.88 56.20 1.36
CA GLU A 77 -16.71 55.36 0.15
C GLU A 77 -15.27 55.09 -0.38
N PRO A 78 -15.05 54.09 -1.29
CA PRO A 78 -16.03 53.25 -1.97
C PRO A 78 -16.02 51.74 -1.67
N SER A 79 -17.17 51.14 -1.90
CA SER A 79 -17.39 49.71 -2.18
C SER A 79 -16.32 49.06 -3.08
N GLY A 80 -15.91 47.82 -2.78
CA GLY A 80 -15.09 47.05 -3.74
C GLY A 80 -14.11 46.01 -3.17
N ARG A 81 -14.32 45.44 -1.98
CA ARG A 81 -13.49 44.31 -1.50
C ARG A 81 -14.10 42.98 -1.90
N PHE A 82 -13.49 42.32 -2.88
CA PHE A 82 -13.57 40.86 -2.96
C PHE A 82 -13.09 40.29 -1.62
N ALA A 83 -13.87 39.37 -1.05
CA ALA A 83 -13.43 38.65 0.13
C ALA A 83 -12.26 37.74 -0.27
N THR A 84 -11.03 38.16 0.05
CA THR A 84 -9.88 37.26 0.03
C THR A 84 -10.12 36.20 1.08
N GLU A 85 -10.32 34.95 0.64
CA GLU A 85 -10.25 33.77 1.50
C GLU A 85 -9.04 33.92 2.44
N PRO A 86 -9.24 33.84 3.77
CA PRO A 86 -8.15 34.09 4.70
C PRO A 86 -7.04 33.07 4.47
N ALA A 87 -5.81 33.56 4.33
CA ALA A 87 -4.64 32.70 4.20
C ALA A 87 -4.61 31.73 5.39
N VAL A 88 -4.55 30.43 5.11
CA VAL A 88 -4.51 29.41 6.16
C VAL A 88 -3.11 29.43 6.78
N ASP A 89 -2.96 30.22 7.85
CA ASP A 89 -1.71 30.32 8.61
C ASP A 89 -1.23 28.92 9.02
N ASN A 90 0.00 28.57 8.65
CA ASN A 90 0.52 27.21 8.81
C ASN A 90 0.60 26.76 10.28
N GLU A 91 0.67 27.70 11.24
CA GLU A 91 0.55 27.39 12.68
C GLU A 91 -0.78 26.70 13.00
N SER A 92 -1.88 27.11 12.35
CA SER A 92 -3.22 26.58 12.61
C SER A 92 -3.39 25.09 12.27
N LEU A 93 -2.65 24.60 11.26
CA LEU A 93 -2.76 23.23 10.75
C LEU A 93 -2.12 22.21 11.69
N PHE A 94 -0.90 22.45 12.16
CA PHE A 94 -0.25 21.57 13.13
C PHE A 94 -0.94 21.61 14.49
N ASP A 95 -1.49 22.76 14.88
CA ASP A 95 -2.30 22.87 16.08
C ASP A 95 -3.63 22.11 15.95
N ASP A 96 -4.18 21.95 14.73
CA ASP A 96 -5.32 21.05 14.49
C ASP A 96 -4.93 19.57 14.52
N LEU A 97 -3.78 19.18 13.97
CA LEU A 97 -3.25 17.82 14.12
C LEU A 97 -3.03 17.45 15.60
N LYS A 98 -2.51 18.38 16.39
CA LYS A 98 -2.39 18.28 17.86
C LYS A 98 -3.76 18.13 18.55
N ARG A 99 -4.78 18.92 18.18
CA ARG A 99 -6.16 18.74 18.67
C ARG A 99 -6.74 17.36 18.30
N ARG A 100 -6.53 16.90 17.06
CA ARG A 100 -6.94 15.56 16.59
C ARG A 100 -6.25 14.44 17.38
N PHE A 101 -4.94 14.53 17.60
CA PHE A 101 -4.18 13.56 18.38
C PHE A 101 -4.61 13.52 19.85
N LEU A 102 -4.81 14.68 20.50
CA LEU A 102 -5.30 14.74 21.88
C LEU A 102 -6.74 14.18 22.00
N ARG A 103 -7.58 14.37 20.98
CA ARG A 103 -8.91 13.73 20.90
C ARG A 103 -8.80 12.21 20.75
N PHE A 104 -7.93 11.70 19.87
CA PHE A 104 -7.64 10.27 19.76
C PHE A 104 -7.13 9.68 21.09
N LYS A 105 -6.18 10.36 21.75
CA LYS A 105 -5.64 9.93 23.06
C LYS A 105 -6.76 9.79 24.10
N ARG A 106 -7.66 10.76 24.18
CA ARG A 106 -8.79 10.76 25.14
C ARG A 106 -9.89 9.75 24.79
N ASN A 107 -10.24 9.64 23.50
CA ASN A 107 -11.46 8.93 23.09
C ASN A 107 -11.22 7.48 22.70
N ASN A 108 -9.99 7.10 22.33
CA ASN A 108 -9.60 5.75 21.95
C ASN A 108 -8.53 5.21 22.90
N TYR A 109 -7.30 5.77 22.86
CA TYR A 109 -6.14 5.21 23.56
C TYR A 109 -6.37 5.02 25.07
N LEU A 110 -6.92 6.02 25.76
CA LEU A 110 -7.17 5.94 27.20
C LEU A 110 -8.42 5.11 27.57
N LYS A 111 -9.36 4.89 26.64
CA LYS A 111 -10.54 4.03 26.86
C LYS A 111 -10.24 2.56 26.64
N GLU A 112 -9.33 2.26 25.71
CA GLU A 112 -8.95 0.91 25.29
C GLU A 112 -7.51 0.60 25.73
N SER A 113 -7.10 1.15 26.88
CA SER A 113 -5.69 1.25 27.28
C SER A 113 -4.98 -0.11 27.36
N GLU A 114 -5.66 -1.16 27.80
CA GLU A 114 -5.18 -2.54 27.79
C GLU A 114 -4.89 -3.06 26.38
N ARG A 115 -5.77 -2.79 25.40
CA ARG A 115 -5.56 -3.15 23.99
C ARG A 115 -4.33 -2.44 23.42
N TYR A 116 -4.16 -1.15 23.69
CA TYR A 116 -2.97 -0.42 23.25
C TYR A 116 -1.69 -0.85 23.97
N GLN A 117 -1.76 -1.29 25.25
CA GLN A 117 -0.63 -1.88 25.95
C GLN A 117 -0.24 -3.26 25.39
N ALA A 118 -1.21 -4.07 24.93
CA ALA A 118 -0.93 -5.32 24.23
C ALA A 118 -0.28 -5.06 22.86
N LEU A 119 -0.83 -4.12 22.08
CA LEU A 119 -0.29 -3.71 20.77
C LEU A 119 1.11 -3.09 20.86
N ALA A 120 1.44 -2.44 21.98
CA ALA A 120 2.79 -1.93 22.24
C ALA A 120 3.84 -3.03 22.49
N ARG A 121 3.42 -4.29 22.72
CA ARG A 121 4.31 -5.46 22.88
C ARG A 121 4.46 -6.27 21.59
N THR A 122 3.39 -6.40 20.80
CA THR A 122 3.39 -7.15 19.54
C THR A 122 2.23 -6.77 18.63
N GLN A 123 2.37 -7.04 17.33
CA GLN A 123 1.29 -6.95 16.34
C GLN A 123 0.97 -8.36 15.80
N ASN A 124 -0.31 -8.66 15.58
CA ASN A 124 -0.76 -9.91 14.95
C ASN A 124 -1.91 -9.64 13.95
N PRO A 125 -1.67 -8.84 12.90
CA PRO A 125 -2.67 -8.50 11.91
C PRO A 125 -3.10 -9.72 11.09
N LYS A 126 -4.39 -9.75 10.71
CA LYS A 126 -4.96 -10.83 9.89
C LYS A 126 -5.05 -10.49 8.40
N PHE A 127 -4.86 -9.22 8.06
CA PHE A 127 -4.85 -8.72 6.69
C PHE A 127 -3.55 -8.00 6.36
N MET A 128 -3.02 -8.21 5.16
CA MET A 128 -2.17 -7.24 4.49
C MET A 128 -3.01 -6.49 3.46
N VAL A 129 -2.98 -5.16 3.48
CA VAL A 129 -3.72 -4.33 2.53
C VAL A 129 -2.75 -3.56 1.64
N VAL A 130 -2.91 -3.72 0.33
CA VAL A 130 -2.23 -2.89 -0.68
C VAL A 130 -3.26 -1.94 -1.26
N ALA A 131 -3.14 -0.65 -0.95
CA ALA A 131 -4.11 0.37 -1.34
C ALA A 131 -3.44 1.59 -2.01
N CYS A 132 -4.25 2.50 -2.55
CA CYS A 132 -3.72 3.70 -3.19
C CYS A 132 -3.30 4.74 -2.14
N VAL A 133 -2.30 5.59 -2.44
CA VAL A 133 -1.95 6.78 -1.63
C VAL A 133 -3.00 7.88 -1.66
N ASP A 134 -3.98 7.81 -2.58
CA ASP A 134 -5.05 8.80 -2.76
C ASP A 134 -5.75 9.13 -1.42
N SER A 135 -5.83 10.42 -1.10
CA SER A 135 -6.28 10.91 0.22
C SER A 135 -7.72 10.54 0.54
N ARG A 136 -8.53 10.16 -0.46
CA ARG A 136 -9.96 9.85 -0.34
C ARG A 136 -10.26 8.41 0.08
N VAL A 137 -9.26 7.51 0.04
CA VAL A 137 -9.47 6.04 0.12
C VAL A 137 -8.63 5.35 1.20
N CYS A 138 -8.44 6.01 2.35
CA CYS A 138 -7.72 5.43 3.49
C CYS A 138 -8.41 4.14 3.99
N PRO A 139 -7.79 2.94 3.91
CA PRO A 139 -8.49 1.68 4.19
C PRO A 139 -9.08 1.58 5.60
N SER A 140 -8.39 2.06 6.63
CA SER A 140 -8.91 2.10 8.01
C SER A 140 -10.17 2.95 8.17
N ASN A 141 -10.38 3.95 7.31
CA ASN A 141 -11.60 4.77 7.32
C ASN A 141 -12.76 4.09 6.57
N ILE A 142 -12.47 3.45 5.42
CA ILE A 142 -13.52 2.91 4.53
C ILE A 142 -13.92 1.46 4.86
N LEU A 143 -13.04 0.68 5.51
CA LEU A 143 -13.27 -0.70 5.93
C LEU A 143 -13.24 -0.87 7.46
N GLY A 144 -13.10 0.22 8.21
CA GLY A 144 -13.21 0.22 9.67
C GLY A 144 -12.05 -0.39 10.47
N PHE A 145 -10.95 -0.81 9.80
CA PHE A 145 -9.82 -1.48 10.46
C PHE A 145 -9.28 -0.74 11.68
N GLN A 146 -9.27 -1.44 12.81
CA GLN A 146 -8.68 -0.99 14.07
C GLN A 146 -7.16 -1.18 14.10
N PRO A 147 -6.44 -0.42 14.94
CA PRO A 147 -5.01 -0.63 15.16
C PRO A 147 -4.70 -2.09 15.52
N GLY A 148 -3.80 -2.71 14.75
CA GLY A 148 -3.39 -4.11 14.92
C GLY A 148 -4.09 -5.13 14.02
N GLU A 149 -5.19 -4.79 13.33
CA GLU A 149 -5.93 -5.76 12.48
C GLU A 149 -5.32 -5.95 11.10
N ALA A 150 -4.71 -4.90 10.53
CA ALA A 150 -4.20 -4.88 9.17
C ALA A 150 -2.81 -4.22 9.06
N PHE A 151 -1.90 -4.89 8.36
CA PHE A 151 -0.60 -4.36 7.94
C PHE A 151 -0.76 -3.70 6.56
N MET A 152 -0.37 -2.44 6.38
CA MET A 152 -0.76 -1.67 5.18
C MET A 152 0.42 -1.11 4.39
N VAL A 153 0.37 -1.30 3.08
CA VAL A 153 1.16 -0.55 2.09
C VAL A 153 0.22 0.38 1.34
N ARG A 154 0.66 1.62 1.13
CA ARG A 154 -0.01 2.57 0.24
C ARG A 154 0.97 3.06 -0.82
N ASN A 155 0.68 2.78 -2.08
CA ASN A 155 1.49 3.22 -3.24
C ASN A 155 0.59 3.85 -4.32
N MET A 156 1.15 4.40 -5.39
CA MET A 156 0.34 5.05 -6.44
C MET A 156 -0.40 3.99 -7.28
N ALA A 157 -1.72 4.09 -7.36
CA ALA A 157 -2.60 3.13 -8.04
C ALA A 157 -2.56 1.68 -7.51
N ASN A 158 -2.24 1.47 -6.23
CA ASN A 158 -2.38 0.19 -5.51
C ASN A 158 -1.77 -1.04 -6.23
N LEU A 159 -0.65 -0.83 -6.90
CA LEU A 159 -0.01 -1.84 -7.75
C LEU A 159 0.89 -2.77 -6.91
N VAL A 160 0.83 -4.06 -7.19
CA VAL A 160 1.85 -5.02 -6.74
C VAL A 160 2.82 -5.26 -7.90
N PRO A 161 4.14 -5.01 -7.75
CA PRO A 161 5.12 -5.35 -8.78
C PRO A 161 5.28 -6.88 -8.91
N PRO A 162 5.75 -7.39 -10.05
CA PRO A 162 6.19 -8.77 -10.17
C PRO A 162 7.61 -8.94 -9.56
N PRO A 163 8.05 -10.17 -9.23
CA PRO A 163 9.32 -10.42 -8.53
C PRO A 163 10.57 -9.89 -9.25
N GLU A 164 10.55 -9.77 -10.58
CA GLU A 164 11.69 -9.34 -11.39
C GLU A 164 11.97 -7.82 -11.31
N GLN A 165 11.04 -7.02 -10.78
CA GLN A 165 11.15 -5.56 -10.74
C GLN A 165 12.12 -5.06 -9.65
N GLY A 166 12.68 -5.96 -8.82
CA GLY A 166 13.67 -5.64 -7.80
C GLY A 166 13.05 -5.14 -6.48
N PRO A 167 13.90 -4.63 -5.55
CA PRO A 167 13.44 -4.20 -4.23
C PRO A 167 12.53 -2.98 -4.31
N SER A 168 11.43 -3.01 -3.56
CA SER A 168 10.50 -1.90 -3.36
C SER A 168 9.89 -1.99 -1.96
N GLU A 169 9.30 -0.90 -1.48
CA GLU A 169 8.58 -0.84 -0.20
C GLU A 169 7.42 -1.83 -0.17
N THR A 170 6.78 -2.06 -1.34
CA THR A 170 5.68 -3.02 -1.49
C THR A 170 6.18 -4.46 -1.33
N LEU A 171 7.32 -4.80 -1.95
CA LEU A 171 7.93 -6.13 -1.84
C LEU A 171 8.46 -6.41 -0.42
N ALA A 172 9.20 -5.47 0.17
CA ALA A 172 9.75 -5.64 1.52
C ALA A 172 8.64 -5.83 2.57
N ALA A 173 7.53 -5.09 2.43
CA ALA A 173 6.35 -5.24 3.27
C ALA A 173 5.61 -6.57 3.05
N LEU A 174 5.45 -7.02 1.80
CA LEU A 174 4.86 -8.34 1.49
C LEU A 174 5.69 -9.49 2.09
N GLU A 175 7.02 -9.41 1.98
CA GLU A 175 7.91 -10.41 2.56
C GLU A 175 7.79 -10.45 4.10
N TYR A 176 7.84 -9.30 4.76
CA TYR A 176 7.70 -9.21 6.21
C TYR A 176 6.32 -9.69 6.70
N ALA A 177 5.24 -9.30 6.02
CA ALA A 177 3.88 -9.73 6.32
C ALA A 177 3.72 -11.27 6.28
N ILE A 178 4.24 -11.92 5.24
CA ILE A 178 3.98 -13.34 4.97
C ILE A 178 5.03 -14.28 5.59
N LYS A 179 6.28 -13.82 5.78
CA LYS A 179 7.36 -14.61 6.39
C LYS A 179 7.59 -14.31 7.88
N THR A 180 7.30 -13.10 8.36
CA THR A 180 7.55 -12.70 9.77
C THR A 180 6.27 -12.55 10.58
N LEU A 181 5.22 -11.92 10.04
CA LEU A 181 3.94 -11.76 10.74
C LEU A 181 2.97 -12.94 10.53
N GLY A 182 3.19 -13.77 9.51
CA GLY A 182 2.35 -14.95 9.24
C GLY A 182 0.93 -14.60 8.79
N ILE A 183 0.74 -13.48 8.09
CA ILE A 183 -0.57 -12.97 7.69
C ILE A 183 -1.30 -13.95 6.75
N GLU A 184 -2.58 -14.18 7.02
CA GLU A 184 -3.46 -15.17 6.36
C GLU A 184 -4.26 -14.60 5.17
N ASN A 185 -4.36 -13.28 5.01
CA ASN A 185 -5.15 -12.64 3.95
C ASN A 185 -4.39 -11.47 3.31
N ILE A 186 -4.33 -11.40 1.97
CA ILE A 186 -3.88 -10.20 1.24
C ILE A 186 -5.09 -9.60 0.51
N LEU A 187 -5.32 -8.29 0.66
CA LEU A 187 -6.37 -7.54 -0.01
C LEU A 187 -5.76 -6.39 -0.83
N VAL A 188 -5.88 -6.46 -2.16
CA VAL A 188 -5.50 -5.36 -3.06
C VAL A 188 -6.73 -4.50 -3.35
N VAL A 189 -6.72 -3.23 -2.93
CA VAL A 189 -7.86 -2.31 -3.03
C VAL A 189 -7.66 -1.27 -4.12
N GLY A 190 -8.30 -1.50 -5.26
CA GLY A 190 -8.53 -0.50 -6.30
C GLY A 190 -9.61 0.50 -5.92
N HIS A 191 -9.73 1.59 -6.66
CA HIS A 191 -10.78 2.59 -6.43
C HIS A 191 -11.16 3.39 -7.67
N SER A 192 -12.35 3.99 -7.62
CA SER A 192 -12.87 4.90 -8.65
C SER A 192 -12.00 6.13 -8.87
N CYS A 193 -11.91 6.59 -10.11
CA CYS A 193 -11.28 7.86 -10.49
C CYS A 193 -9.83 7.97 -9.99
N CYS A 194 -9.06 6.89 -10.14
CA CYS A 194 -7.69 6.77 -9.69
C CYS A 194 -6.73 7.56 -10.59
N ALA A 195 -6.04 8.54 -10.00
CA ALA A 195 -5.11 9.40 -10.73
C ALA A 195 -3.98 8.60 -11.40
N GLY A 196 -3.38 7.61 -10.72
CA GLY A 196 -2.30 6.81 -11.29
C GLY A 196 -2.74 5.90 -12.45
N ILE A 197 -3.96 5.34 -12.38
CA ILE A 197 -4.53 4.58 -13.51
C ILE A 197 -4.88 5.51 -14.67
N LYS A 198 -5.40 6.72 -14.40
CA LYS A 198 -5.62 7.73 -15.43
C LYS A 198 -4.31 8.12 -16.13
N THR A 199 -3.24 8.39 -15.38
CA THR A 199 -1.90 8.65 -15.93
C THR A 199 -1.45 7.49 -16.82
N LEU A 200 -1.46 6.26 -16.30
CA LEU A 200 -1.11 5.05 -17.04
C LEU A 200 -1.88 4.94 -18.36
N MET A 201 -3.21 5.08 -18.34
CA MET A 201 -4.06 4.99 -19.53
C MET A 201 -3.80 6.13 -20.53
N SER A 202 -3.44 7.32 -20.06
CA SER A 202 -3.05 8.47 -20.90
C SER A 202 -1.64 8.37 -21.49
N MET A 203 -0.75 7.53 -20.97
CA MET A 203 0.60 7.38 -21.52
C MET A 203 0.56 6.84 -22.95
N GLU A 204 1.45 7.36 -23.80
CA GLU A 204 1.82 6.74 -25.07
C GLU A 204 2.62 5.44 -24.84
N ASP A 205 2.86 4.67 -25.90
CA ASP A 205 3.64 3.43 -25.85
C ASP A 205 5.14 3.67 -26.14
N SER A 206 5.62 4.90 -25.89
CA SER A 206 7.01 5.30 -26.11
C SER A 206 7.95 4.82 -24.99
N PRO A 207 9.24 4.58 -25.27
CA PRO A 207 10.20 4.06 -24.28
C PRO A 207 10.70 5.13 -23.29
N ASN A 208 10.51 6.42 -23.60
CA ASN A 208 11.14 7.54 -22.89
C ASN A 208 10.33 7.99 -21.68
N LEU A 209 10.25 7.13 -20.66
CA LEU A 209 9.55 7.45 -19.41
C LEU A 209 10.26 8.61 -18.68
N SER A 210 9.62 9.77 -18.63
CA SER A 210 10.24 11.02 -18.14
C SER A 210 10.30 11.06 -16.61
N SER A 211 9.21 10.69 -15.96
CA SER A 211 8.95 10.92 -14.53
C SER A 211 8.99 9.64 -13.70
N PHE A 212 9.16 9.80 -12.38
CA PHE A 212 9.02 8.68 -11.44
C PHE A 212 7.60 8.11 -11.41
N VAL A 213 6.57 8.94 -11.65
CA VAL A 213 5.17 8.48 -11.72
C VAL A 213 4.97 7.53 -12.89
N GLU A 214 5.44 7.89 -14.09
CA GLU A 214 5.36 7.03 -15.28
C GLU A 214 6.13 5.71 -15.08
N LYS A 215 7.37 5.80 -14.57
CA LYS A 215 8.22 4.64 -14.24
C LYS A 215 7.55 3.69 -13.24
N TRP A 216 6.82 4.23 -12.26
CA TRP A 216 6.06 3.42 -11.32
C TRP A 216 4.78 2.83 -11.94
N VAL A 217 3.90 3.63 -12.56
CA VAL A 217 2.59 3.14 -13.00
C VAL A 217 2.68 2.17 -14.19
N VAL A 218 3.80 2.14 -14.92
CA VAL A 218 4.13 1.10 -15.91
C VAL A 218 4.16 -0.31 -15.33
N THR A 219 4.27 -0.48 -14.01
CA THR A 219 3.97 -1.76 -13.32
C THR A 219 2.60 -2.32 -13.69
N GLY A 220 1.61 -1.45 -13.97
CA GLY A 220 0.27 -1.81 -14.44
C GLY A 220 0.13 -1.99 -15.96
N LYS A 221 1.22 -2.01 -16.74
CA LYS A 221 1.19 -2.04 -18.23
C LYS A 221 0.31 -3.16 -18.79
N SER A 222 0.35 -4.36 -18.20
CA SER A 222 -0.49 -5.50 -18.63
C SER A 222 -1.99 -5.23 -18.47
N ALA A 223 -2.40 -4.59 -17.36
CA ALA A 223 -3.78 -4.17 -17.14
C ALA A 223 -4.22 -3.08 -18.14
N ARG A 224 -3.34 -2.12 -18.46
CA ARG A 224 -3.57 -1.12 -19.51
C ARG A 224 -3.74 -1.76 -20.89
N LEU A 225 -2.96 -2.78 -21.23
CA LEU A 225 -3.09 -3.49 -22.51
C LEU A 225 -4.39 -4.31 -22.57
N SER A 226 -4.73 -5.05 -21.50
CA SER A 226 -6.05 -5.70 -21.34
C SER A 226 -7.20 -4.70 -21.53
N SER A 227 -7.10 -3.54 -20.88
CA SER A 227 -8.13 -2.50 -20.91
C SER A 227 -8.26 -1.83 -22.27
N LYS A 228 -7.14 -1.50 -22.94
CA LYS A 228 -7.16 -0.97 -24.31
C LYS A 228 -7.75 -1.99 -25.29
N SER A 229 -7.49 -3.29 -25.12
CA SER A 229 -8.13 -4.35 -25.92
C SER A 229 -9.64 -4.38 -25.67
N SER A 230 -10.05 -4.72 -24.44
CA SER A 230 -11.43 -5.03 -24.06
C SER A 230 -12.38 -3.83 -24.05
N ALA A 231 -11.87 -2.62 -23.80
CA ALA A 231 -12.69 -1.42 -23.57
C ALA A 231 -12.42 -0.25 -24.55
N SER A 232 -11.59 -0.43 -25.58
CA SER A 232 -11.27 0.60 -26.61
C SER A 232 -12.49 1.35 -27.16
N HIS A 233 -13.61 0.65 -27.35
CA HIS A 233 -14.88 1.19 -27.86
C HIS A 233 -15.63 2.10 -26.86
N LEU A 234 -15.22 2.16 -25.59
CA LEU A 234 -15.85 2.97 -24.55
C LEU A 234 -15.16 4.33 -24.40
N PRO A 235 -15.86 5.37 -23.89
CA PRO A 235 -15.24 6.64 -23.54
C PRO A 235 -14.10 6.49 -22.52
N PHE A 236 -13.08 7.36 -22.60
CA PHE A 236 -11.84 7.23 -21.84
C PHE A 236 -12.02 7.06 -20.32
N ASN A 237 -13.01 7.71 -19.70
CA ASN A 237 -13.31 7.54 -18.27
C ASN A 237 -13.80 6.11 -17.93
N ARG A 238 -14.53 5.45 -18.85
CA ARG A 238 -14.95 4.05 -18.72
C ARG A 238 -13.79 3.10 -18.99
N GLN A 239 -12.87 3.44 -19.90
CA GLN A 239 -11.61 2.69 -20.06
C GLN A 239 -10.76 2.74 -18.79
N CYS A 240 -10.64 3.91 -18.15
CA CYS A 240 -10.00 4.03 -16.83
C CYS A 240 -10.70 3.18 -15.77
N LYS A 241 -12.03 3.25 -15.64
CA LYS A 241 -12.79 2.43 -14.68
C LYS A 241 -12.67 0.92 -14.92
N TYR A 242 -12.48 0.48 -16.16
CA TYR A 242 -12.12 -0.90 -16.47
C TYR A 242 -10.69 -1.22 -15.99
N CYS A 243 -9.72 -0.35 -16.31
CA CYS A 243 -8.32 -0.51 -15.91
C CYS A 243 -8.09 -0.44 -14.39
N GLU A 244 -8.93 0.27 -13.64
CA GLU A 244 -8.90 0.32 -12.17
C GLU A 244 -9.25 -1.02 -11.52
N LYS A 245 -9.98 -1.90 -12.22
CA LYS A 245 -10.27 -3.27 -11.78
C LYS A 245 -9.28 -4.27 -12.35
N GLU A 246 -8.86 -4.09 -13.59
CA GLU A 246 -7.82 -4.93 -14.20
C GLU A 246 -6.46 -4.78 -13.51
N SER A 247 -6.12 -3.61 -12.97
CA SER A 247 -4.88 -3.41 -12.21
C SER A 247 -4.88 -4.18 -10.89
N VAL A 248 -6.04 -4.33 -10.24
CA VAL A 248 -6.24 -5.20 -9.07
C VAL A 248 -6.09 -6.67 -9.49
N SER A 249 -6.79 -7.10 -10.55
CA SER A 249 -6.69 -8.47 -11.09
C SER A 249 -5.25 -8.85 -11.48
N HIS A 250 -4.49 -7.93 -12.09
CA HIS A 250 -3.07 -8.13 -12.42
C HIS A 250 -2.15 -8.06 -11.20
N SER A 251 -2.45 -7.23 -10.20
CA SER A 251 -1.68 -7.22 -8.95
C SER A 251 -1.85 -8.54 -8.17
N MET A 252 -3.05 -9.12 -8.16
CA MET A 252 -3.29 -10.48 -7.66
C MET A 252 -2.51 -11.55 -8.44
N ARG A 253 -2.37 -11.36 -9.75
CA ARG A 253 -1.57 -12.20 -10.68
C ARG A 253 -0.07 -12.13 -10.39
N ASN A 254 0.42 -10.94 -10.03
CA ASN A 254 1.81 -10.74 -9.62
C ASN A 254 2.08 -11.35 -8.23
N LEU A 255 1.12 -11.32 -7.29
CA LEU A 255 1.25 -11.99 -5.99
C LEU A 255 1.50 -13.50 -6.14
N THR A 256 0.82 -14.17 -7.07
CA THR A 256 1.04 -15.61 -7.34
C THR A 256 2.38 -15.93 -8.03
N MET A 257 3.14 -14.94 -8.51
CA MET A 257 4.49 -15.16 -9.05
C MET A 257 5.56 -15.31 -7.96
N TYR A 258 5.28 -14.94 -6.71
CA TYR A 258 6.19 -15.12 -5.59
C TYR A 258 6.05 -16.54 -5.01
N PRO A 259 7.08 -17.41 -5.05
CA PRO A 259 6.93 -18.82 -4.66
C PRO A 259 6.44 -19.01 -3.22
N TRP A 260 6.92 -18.17 -2.29
CA TRP A 260 6.54 -18.19 -0.88
C TRP A 260 5.12 -17.67 -0.61
N ILE A 261 4.48 -16.99 -1.58
CA ILE A 261 3.04 -16.69 -1.57
C ILE A 261 2.29 -17.88 -2.19
N ALA A 262 2.69 -18.33 -3.38
CA ALA A 262 2.05 -19.44 -4.10
C ALA A 262 1.91 -20.70 -3.25
N GLU A 263 2.99 -21.14 -2.59
CA GLU A 263 3.03 -22.25 -1.61
C GLU A 263 1.93 -22.14 -0.54
N ARG A 264 1.74 -20.94 0.04
CA ARG A 264 0.75 -20.71 1.10
C ARG A 264 -0.67 -20.64 0.55
N VAL A 265 -0.82 -20.19 -0.69
CA VAL A 265 -2.11 -20.11 -1.40
C VAL A 265 -2.59 -21.51 -1.80
N GLU A 266 -1.67 -22.38 -2.24
CA GLU A 266 -1.94 -23.79 -2.56
C GLU A 266 -2.28 -24.62 -1.32
N ASP A 267 -1.57 -24.40 -0.20
CA ASP A 267 -1.84 -25.03 1.11
C ASP A 267 -3.09 -24.45 1.85
N GLU A 268 -3.85 -23.55 1.22
CA GLU A 268 -4.99 -22.81 1.82
C GLU A 268 -4.63 -21.97 3.07
N ARG A 269 -3.34 -21.79 3.37
CA ARG A 269 -2.78 -20.97 4.47
C ARG A 269 -2.84 -19.46 4.20
N LEU A 270 -3.11 -19.04 2.96
CA LEU A 270 -3.12 -17.63 2.54
C LEU A 270 -4.19 -17.38 1.47
N ALA A 271 -5.13 -16.48 1.75
CA ALA A 271 -6.13 -16.03 0.79
C ALA A 271 -5.69 -14.73 0.09
N ILE A 272 -5.91 -14.62 -1.22
CA ILE A 272 -5.69 -13.39 -1.99
C ILE A 272 -7.05 -12.85 -2.45
N HIS A 273 -7.28 -11.56 -2.20
CA HIS A 273 -8.52 -10.86 -2.51
C HIS A 273 -8.28 -9.59 -3.32
N GLY A 274 -9.23 -9.31 -4.22
CA GLY A 274 -9.37 -8.01 -4.86
C GLY A 274 -10.53 -7.23 -4.25
N GLY A 275 -10.33 -5.93 -4.09
CA GLY A 275 -11.36 -4.97 -3.72
C GLY A 275 -11.40 -3.82 -4.72
N TYR A 276 -12.57 -3.23 -4.94
CA TYR A 276 -12.74 -1.99 -5.69
C TYR A 276 -13.75 -1.08 -4.96
N TYR A 277 -13.25 0.03 -4.42
CA TYR A 277 -14.06 1.04 -3.74
C TYR A 277 -14.46 2.16 -4.70
N ASP A 278 -15.75 2.29 -4.98
CA ASP A 278 -16.30 3.40 -5.74
C ASP A 278 -16.81 4.49 -4.80
N PHE A 279 -15.99 5.52 -4.56
CA PHE A 279 -16.37 6.65 -3.70
C PHE A 279 -17.35 7.62 -4.38
N VAL A 280 -17.68 7.44 -5.67
CA VAL A 280 -18.67 8.27 -6.36
C VAL A 280 -20.09 7.76 -6.08
N SER A 281 -20.24 6.45 -5.91
CA SER A 281 -21.49 5.78 -5.52
C SER A 281 -21.52 5.28 -4.08
N CYS A 282 -20.39 5.36 -3.35
CA CYS A 282 -20.18 4.78 -2.02
C CYS A 282 -20.40 3.25 -1.96
N THR A 283 -19.93 2.53 -2.99
CA THR A 283 -20.09 1.06 -3.11
C THR A 283 -18.75 0.34 -3.11
N PHE A 284 -18.73 -0.93 -2.70
CA PHE A 284 -17.52 -1.74 -2.65
C PHE A 284 -17.75 -3.10 -3.32
N GLU A 285 -16.91 -3.45 -4.30
CA GLU A 285 -16.85 -4.79 -4.86
C GLU A 285 -15.70 -5.58 -4.22
N LYS A 286 -15.96 -6.82 -3.78
CA LYS A 286 -14.96 -7.74 -3.24
C LYS A 286 -14.93 -9.03 -4.06
N TRP A 287 -13.76 -9.62 -4.24
CA TRP A 287 -13.62 -10.95 -4.83
C TRP A 287 -12.40 -11.70 -4.29
N THR A 288 -12.36 -13.02 -4.46
CA THR A 288 -11.25 -13.90 -4.04
C THR A 288 -10.60 -14.56 -5.25
N LEU A 289 -9.28 -14.76 -5.18
CA LEU A 289 -8.55 -15.64 -6.07
C LEU A 289 -9.05 -17.09 -5.89
N ALA A 290 -9.49 -17.75 -6.96
CA ALA A 290 -9.65 -19.20 -6.94
C ALA A 290 -8.35 -19.84 -7.43
N VAL A 291 -7.80 -20.74 -6.62
CA VAL A 291 -6.67 -21.57 -6.98
C VAL A 291 -7.18 -22.67 -7.91
N GLY A 292 -6.70 -22.68 -9.16
CA GLY A 292 -6.90 -23.83 -10.04
C GLY A 292 -5.91 -24.93 -9.65
N ARG A 293 -6.39 -26.17 -9.47
CA ARG A 293 -5.52 -27.34 -9.58
C ARG A 293 -5.26 -27.59 -11.06
N GLY A 294 -4.30 -26.85 -11.61
CA GLY A 294 -3.92 -26.91 -13.02
C GLY A 294 -2.95 -28.07 -13.28
N ASP A 295 -3.44 -29.13 -13.90
CA ASP A 295 -2.58 -30.21 -14.43
C ASP A 295 -1.70 -29.62 -15.54
N GLY A 296 -0.44 -29.32 -15.20
CA GLY A 296 0.24 -28.14 -15.74
C GLY A 296 0.52 -28.10 -17.24
N ALA A 297 -0.14 -27.15 -17.94
CA ALA A 297 0.28 -26.68 -19.27
C ALA A 297 -0.22 -25.25 -19.58
N GLY A 298 0.65 -24.25 -19.41
CA GLY A 298 0.40 -22.87 -19.85
C GLY A 298 0.06 -21.89 -18.73
N ALA A 299 -0.13 -20.61 -19.09
CA ALA A 299 -0.44 -19.54 -18.15
C ALA A 299 -1.96 -19.51 -17.88
N ASP A 300 -2.39 -20.25 -16.86
CA ASP A 300 -3.81 -20.36 -16.50
C ASP A 300 -4.46 -18.99 -16.26
N PRO A 301 -5.70 -18.78 -16.74
CA PRO A 301 -6.45 -17.57 -16.41
C PRO A 301 -6.75 -17.58 -14.90
N ILE A 302 -6.47 -16.46 -14.22
CA ILE A 302 -6.92 -16.29 -12.83
C ILE A 302 -8.43 -16.52 -12.75
N LEU A 303 -8.80 -17.60 -12.07
CA LEU A 303 -10.18 -17.88 -11.70
C LEU A 303 -10.53 -16.96 -10.53
N ILE A 304 -11.74 -16.39 -10.56
CA ILE A 304 -12.21 -15.46 -9.53
C ILE A 304 -13.50 -16.01 -8.93
N LYS A 305 -13.47 -16.25 -7.61
CA LYS A 305 -14.62 -16.71 -6.81
C LYS A 305 -15.06 -15.64 -5.82
N ASP A 306 -16.13 -15.93 -5.07
CA ASP A 306 -16.67 -15.13 -3.96
C ASP A 306 -16.88 -13.64 -4.32
N ARG A 307 -17.37 -13.36 -5.54
CA ARG A 307 -17.72 -12.00 -5.95
C ARG A 307 -18.88 -11.49 -5.09
N GLN A 308 -18.66 -10.39 -4.40
CA GLN A 308 -19.63 -9.71 -3.55
C GLN A 308 -19.70 -8.23 -3.92
N PHE A 309 -20.87 -7.63 -3.69
CA PHE A 309 -21.13 -6.20 -3.86
C PHE A 309 -21.77 -5.68 -2.58
N TRP A 310 -21.23 -4.59 -2.05
CA TRP A 310 -21.70 -3.93 -0.83
C TRP A 310 -22.11 -2.49 -1.20
N SER A 311 -23.32 -2.09 -0.79
CA SER A 311 -24.00 -0.84 -1.13
C SER A 311 -25.04 -0.47 -0.06
#